data_AF-A0A936DVP3-F1
#
_entry.id   AF-A0A936DVP3-F1
#
_cell.length_a   1.000
_cell.length_b   1.000
_cell.length_c   1.000
_cell.angle_alpha   90.00
_cell.angle_beta   90.00
_cell.angle_gamma   90.00
#
_symmetry.space_group_name_H-M   'P 1'
#
loop_
_entity.id
_entity.type
_entity.pdbx_description
1 polymer ?
#
loop_
_entity_poly.entity_id
_entity_poly.type
_entity_poly.pdbx_seq_one_letter_code
_entity_poly.pdbx_strand_id
1 'polypeptide(L)'
;MEPTVISEGINTGSGDQFGSAVLISGDMAVIGAPNEDSASIVDQNDNSALDSGAVYVFTRTGTAWSQQAYLKAPNAESTDQFGRSLAISGSILDGWSAK
;
A
#
# COMPACT_ATOMS: atom_id res chain seq x y z
N MET A 1 -5.03 10.85 21.61
CA MET A 1 -6.08 10.12 20.88
C MET A 1 -5.35 9.32 19.83
N GLU A 2 -5.46 8.00 19.84
CA GLU A 2 -4.78 7.13 18.88
C GLU A 2 -5.39 7.30 17.48
N PRO A 3 -4.62 7.14 16.39
CA PRO A 3 -5.16 7.15 15.04
C PRO A 3 -6.13 5.99 14.85
N THR A 4 -7.29 6.25 14.25
CA THR A 4 -8.22 5.18 13.88
C THR A 4 -7.92 4.78 12.44
N VAL A 5 -7.50 3.54 12.23
CA VAL A 5 -7.40 2.95 10.90
C VAL A 5 -8.78 2.42 10.52
N ILE A 6 -9.35 2.92 9.42
CA ILE A 6 -10.55 2.32 8.80
C ILE A 6 -10.09 1.45 7.62
N SER A 7 -9.77 0.19 7.90
CA SER A 7 -9.39 -0.80 6.90
C SER A 7 -10.59 -1.64 6.48
N GLU A 8 -11.20 -1.32 5.34
CA GLU A 8 -12.21 -2.18 4.70
C GLU A 8 -11.49 -3.01 3.61
N GLY A 9 -11.56 -4.34 3.68
CA GLY A 9 -11.23 -5.23 2.56
C GLY A 9 -9.76 -5.36 2.14
N ILE A 10 -8.81 -5.24 3.08
CA ILE A 10 -7.38 -5.39 2.77
C ILE A 10 -6.97 -6.85 2.80
N ASN A 11 -6.37 -7.35 1.71
CA ASN A 11 -5.75 -8.67 1.67
C ASN A 11 -4.41 -8.65 2.40
N THR A 12 -4.50 -8.63 3.72
CA THR A 12 -3.35 -8.81 4.61
C THR A 12 -3.49 -10.16 5.27
N GLY A 13 -3.49 -11.19 4.42
CA GLY A 13 -3.46 -12.58 4.85
C GLY A 13 -2.35 -12.82 5.88
N SER A 14 -2.55 -13.84 6.71
CA SER A 14 -1.53 -14.26 7.66
C SER A 14 -0.30 -14.77 6.92
N GLY A 15 0.74 -13.94 6.80
CA GLY A 15 1.97 -14.31 6.10
C GLY A 15 2.41 -13.29 5.05
N ASP A 16 1.52 -12.36 4.67
CA ASP A 16 1.73 -11.43 3.55
C ASP A 16 2.75 -10.32 3.85
N GLN A 17 3.23 -10.28 5.09
CA GLN A 17 4.24 -9.34 5.58
C GLN A 17 3.84 -7.87 5.36
N PHE A 18 2.55 -7.56 5.44
CA PHE A 18 2.09 -6.17 5.44
C PHE A 18 2.83 -5.36 6.51
N GLY A 19 3.44 -4.25 6.11
CA GLY A 19 4.31 -3.47 6.98
C GLY A 19 5.79 -3.85 6.91
N SER A 20 6.21 -4.75 6.02
CA SER A 20 7.63 -5.09 5.83
C SER A 20 8.46 -3.87 5.39
N ALA A 21 7.82 -2.95 4.67
CA ALA A 21 8.35 -1.65 4.30
C ALA A 21 7.26 -0.60 4.55
N VAL A 22 7.59 0.45 5.31
CA VAL A 22 6.67 1.54 5.64
C VAL A 22 7.36 2.87 5.33
N LEU A 23 6.70 3.71 4.54
CA LEU A 23 7.07 5.10 4.32
C LEU A 23 5.91 5.99 4.72
N ILE A 24 6.20 7.06 5.45
CA ILE A 24 5.20 8.05 5.85
C ILE A 24 5.75 9.44 5.54
N SER A 25 4.95 10.26 4.89
CA SER A 25 5.26 11.68 4.64
C SER A 25 3.98 12.50 4.75
N GLY A 26 3.93 13.39 5.75
CA GLY A 26 2.74 14.18 6.04
C GLY A 26 1.51 13.31 6.34
N ASP A 27 0.48 13.48 5.52
CA ASP A 27 -0.78 12.74 5.60
C ASP A 27 -0.84 11.54 4.63
N MET A 28 0.30 11.07 4.13
CA MET A 28 0.39 9.90 3.26
C MET A 28 1.25 8.80 3.90
N ALA A 29 0.78 7.56 3.83
CA ALA A 29 1.54 6.37 4.18
C ALA A 29 1.53 5.39 3.00
N VAL A 30 2.68 4.77 2.74
CA VAL A 30 2.87 3.73 1.71
C VAL A 30 3.44 2.51 2.40
N ILE A 31 2.74 1.39 2.27
CA ILE A 31 3.03 0.17 3.03
C ILE A 31 3.19 -0.99 2.05
N GLY A 32 4.31 -1.69 2.11
CA GLY A 32 4.57 -2.90 1.34
C GLY A 32 4.04 -4.15 2.05
N ALA A 33 3.57 -5.10 1.25
CA ALA A 33 3.23 -6.47 1.63
C ALA A 33 3.80 -7.42 0.56
N PRO A 34 5.11 -7.71 0.58
CA PRO A 34 5.79 -8.44 -0.48
C PRO A 34 5.35 -9.89 -0.61
N ASN A 35 4.68 -10.43 0.39
CA ASN A 35 4.17 -11.81 0.38
C ASN A 35 2.66 -11.84 0.17
N GLU A 36 2.05 -10.73 -0.23
CA GLU A 36 0.64 -10.75 -0.60
C GLU A 36 0.43 -11.57 -1.88
N ASP A 37 -0.51 -12.50 -1.81
CA ASP A 37 -0.87 -13.37 -2.91
C ASP A 37 -1.96 -12.71 -3.73
N SER A 38 -1.75 -12.50 -5.04
CA SER A 38 -2.78 -12.05 -5.99
C SER A 38 -2.17 -11.89 -7.38
N ALA A 39 -2.90 -12.15 -8.46
CA ALA A 39 -2.59 -11.67 -9.80
C ALA A 39 -3.45 -10.45 -10.20
N SER A 40 -4.48 -10.14 -9.42
CA SER A 40 -5.48 -9.12 -9.72
C SER A 40 -5.08 -7.74 -9.23
N ILE A 41 -5.16 -6.73 -10.10
CA ILE A 41 -4.91 -5.33 -9.71
C ILE A 41 -6.16 -4.62 -9.14
N VAL A 42 -7.32 -5.27 -9.12
CA VAL A 42 -8.61 -4.69 -8.69
C VAL A 42 -9.31 -5.48 -7.59
N ASP A 43 -9.15 -6.80 -7.59
CA ASP A 43 -9.74 -7.69 -6.58
C ASP A 43 -8.67 -8.05 -5.57
N GLN A 44 -8.72 -7.40 -4.41
CA GLN A 44 -7.80 -7.70 -3.32
C GLN A 44 -8.05 -9.10 -2.76
N ASN A 45 -9.21 -9.72 -2.92
CA ASN A 45 -9.43 -11.08 -2.40
C ASN A 45 -8.86 -12.19 -3.30
N ASP A 46 -8.33 -11.84 -4.47
CA ASP A 46 -7.63 -12.79 -5.31
C ASP A 46 -6.36 -13.27 -4.60
N ASN A 47 -6.07 -14.57 -4.69
CA ASN A 47 -4.86 -15.18 -4.12
C ASN A 47 -4.22 -16.13 -5.15
N SER A 48 -4.39 -15.84 -6.44
CA SER A 48 -4.03 -16.75 -7.53
C SER A 48 -2.53 -16.76 -7.89
N ALA A 49 -1.75 -15.79 -7.43
CA ALA A 49 -0.29 -15.73 -7.63
C ALA A 49 0.45 -15.52 -6.31
N LEU A 50 1.18 -16.55 -5.88
CA LEU A 50 1.85 -16.65 -4.59
C LEU A 50 3.01 -15.66 -4.45
N ASP A 51 3.09 -14.92 -3.35
CA ASP A 51 4.15 -13.96 -3.03
C ASP A 51 4.41 -12.95 -4.18
N SER A 52 3.38 -12.59 -4.95
CA SER A 52 3.52 -11.61 -6.03
C SER A 52 3.69 -10.19 -5.50
N GLY A 53 3.18 -9.95 -4.29
CA GLY A 53 3.36 -8.76 -3.50
C GLY A 53 2.42 -7.61 -3.88
N ALA A 54 2.24 -6.69 -2.93
CA ALA A 54 1.41 -5.52 -3.08
C ALA A 54 1.98 -4.30 -2.34
N VAL A 55 1.49 -3.12 -2.73
CA VAL A 55 1.71 -1.86 -2.02
C VAL A 55 0.36 -1.19 -1.77
N TYR A 56 0.18 -0.74 -0.54
CA TYR A 56 -1.03 -0.06 -0.09
C TYR A 56 -0.70 1.40 0.20
N VAL A 57 -1.53 2.30 -0.30
CA VAL A 57 -1.42 3.74 -0.04
C VAL A 57 -2.57 4.17 0.85
N PHE A 58 -2.25 4.84 1.94
CA PHE A 58 -3.22 5.42 2.86
C PHE A 58 -3.07 6.94 2.90
N THR A 59 -4.19 7.64 3.06
CA THR A 59 -4.18 9.06 3.41
C THR A 59 -4.86 9.29 4.74
N ARG A 60 -4.42 10.34 5.43
CA ARG A 60 -4.96 10.76 6.72
C ARG A 60 -5.84 11.99 6.58
N THR A 61 -7.02 11.94 7.19
CA THR A 61 -7.87 13.11 7.43
C THR A 61 -8.10 13.25 8.92
N GLY A 62 -7.53 14.29 9.53
CA GLY A 62 -7.52 14.44 10.99
C GLY A 62 -6.72 13.33 11.65
N THR A 63 -7.38 12.45 12.40
CA THR A 63 -6.76 11.27 13.03
C THR A 63 -7.09 9.96 12.32
N ALA A 64 -7.92 10.00 11.28
CA ALA A 64 -8.38 8.81 10.57
C ALA A 64 -7.50 8.53 9.35
N TRP A 65 -7.03 7.29 9.21
CA TRP A 65 -6.35 6.80 8.02
C TRP A 65 -7.30 5.93 7.18
N SER A 66 -7.35 6.19 5.87
CA SER A 66 -8.12 5.39 4.91
C SER A 66 -7.24 4.95 3.74
N GLN A 67 -7.43 3.72 3.27
CA GLN A 67 -6.76 3.24 2.06
C GLN A 67 -7.29 4.01 0.85
N GLN A 68 -6.38 4.54 0.04
CA GLN A 68 -6.66 5.23 -1.21
C GLN A 68 -6.30 4.40 -2.43
N ALA A 69 -5.31 3.52 -2.32
CA ALA A 69 -4.90 2.67 -3.43
C ALA A 69 -4.36 1.33 -2.96
N TYR A 70 -4.53 0.35 -3.84
CA TYR A 70 -3.87 -0.96 -3.85
C TYR A 70 -3.10 -1.05 -5.17
N LEU A 71 -1.81 -1.33 -5.10
CA LEU A 71 -0.92 -1.35 -6.25
C LEU A 71 -0.24 -2.72 -6.33
N LYS A 72 -0.16 -3.25 -7.55
CA LYS A 72 0.60 -4.45 -7.89
C LYS A 72 1.52 -4.19 -9.07
N ALA A 73 2.46 -5.09 -9.29
CA ALA A 73 3.16 -5.15 -10.57
C ALA A 73 2.14 -5.38 -11.72
N PRO A 74 2.29 -4.69 -12.87
CA PRO A 74 1.38 -4.87 -14.01
C PRO A 74 1.47 -6.27 -14.62
N ASN A 75 2.55 -7.00 -14.35
CA ASN A 75 2.78 -8.39 -14.70
C ASN A 75 2.92 -9.25 -13.43
N ALA A 76 2.03 -9.06 -12.44
CA ALA A 76 2.09 -9.76 -11.16
C ALA A 76 2.14 -11.29 -11.34
N GLU A 77 3.32 -11.84 -11.14
CA GLU A 77 3.60 -13.27 -11.18
C GLU A 77 4.04 -13.77 -9.81
N SER A 78 3.99 -15.08 -9.62
CA SER A 78 4.41 -15.67 -8.36
C SER A 78 5.87 -15.31 -8.05
N THR A 79 6.15 -14.96 -6.80
CA THR A 79 7.47 -14.62 -6.25
C THR A 79 8.08 -13.30 -6.74
N ASP A 80 7.32 -12.45 -7.45
CA ASP A 80 7.77 -11.11 -7.85
C ASP A 80 8.07 -10.20 -6.63
N GLN A 81 7.37 -10.42 -5.52
CA GLN A 81 7.55 -9.70 -4.26
C GLN A 81 7.51 -8.17 -4.40
N PHE A 82 6.57 -7.67 -5.21
CA PHE A 82 6.36 -6.23 -5.36
C PHE A 82 6.14 -5.56 -4.00
N GLY A 83 6.74 -4.40 -3.78
CA GLY A 83 6.67 -3.70 -2.50
C GLY A 83 7.64 -4.17 -1.41
N ARG A 84 8.54 -5.12 -1.70
CA ARG A 84 9.57 -5.60 -0.74
C ARG A 84 10.50 -4.50 -0.24
N SER A 85 10.82 -3.52 -1.09
CA SER A 85 11.56 -2.32 -0.73
C SER A 85 10.86 -1.11 -1.32
N LEU A 86 10.69 -0.08 -0.51
CA LEU A 86 10.06 1.16 -0.91
C LEU A 86 11.04 2.31 -0.68
N ALA A 87 11.12 3.20 -1.66
CA ALA A 87 11.78 4.49 -1.50
C ALA A 87 10.90 5.57 -2.14
N ILE A 88 10.66 6.65 -1.40
CA ILE A 88 10.06 7.87 -1.95
C ILE A 88 11.21 8.81 -2.33
N SER A 89 11.27 9.20 -3.59
CA SER A 89 12.10 10.31 -4.05
C SER A 89 11.18 11.46 -4.47
N GLY A 90 11.10 12.51 -3.66
CA GLY A 90 10.35 13.72 -4.01
C GLY A 90 10.20 14.71 -2.87
N SER A 91 10.34 15.99 -3.19
CA SER A 91 10.00 17.12 -2.32
C SER A 91 8.50 17.36 -2.39
N ILE A 92 7.81 17.42 -1.25
CA ILE A 92 6.43 17.93 -1.18
C ILE A 92 6.52 19.43 -1.45
N LEU A 93 6.19 19.85 -2.68
CA LEU A 93 5.97 21.26 -2.98
C LEU A 93 4.61 21.66 -2.39
N ASP A 94 4.66 22.15 -1.15
CA ASP A 94 3.55 22.91 -0.56
C ASP A 94 3.32 24.17 -1.40
N GLY A 95 2.22 24.20 -2.16
CA GLY A 95 1.69 25.45 -2.71
C GLY A 95 1.80 25.62 -4.22
N TRP A 96 0.87 25.01 -4.95
CA TRP A 96 0.34 25.67 -6.16
C TRP A 96 -0.83 26.57 -5.73
N SER A 97 -0.52 27.85 -5.51
CA SER A 97 -1.53 28.90 -5.59
C SER A 97 -1.43 29.51 -6.99
N ALA A 98 -2.34 29.11 -7.87
CA ALA A 98 -2.60 29.87 -9.08
C ALA A 98 -3.36 31.13 -8.67
N LYS A 99 -2.76 32.31 -8.94
CA LYS A 99 -3.49 33.57 -8.98
C LYS A 99 -4.42 33.60 -10.19
#